data_AF-A0A7J6X5V6-F1
#
_entry.id   AF-A0A7J6X5V6-F1
#
_cell.length_a   1.000
_cell.length_b   1.000
_cell.length_c   1.000
_cell.angle_alpha   90.00
_cell.angle_beta   90.00
_cell.angle_gamma   90.00
#
_symmetry.space_group_name_H-M   'P 1'
#
loop_
_entity.id
_entity.type
_entity.pdbx_description
1 polymer ?
#
loop_
_entity_poly.entity_id
_entity_poly.type
_entity_poly.pdbx_seq_one_letter_code
_entity_poly.pdbx_strand_id
1 'polypeptide(L)'
;MLRERRIKKIPTYALPPPGVKVQAFAESRAPELQSLHSVISSRLDNNFKSQQNKRRRTTGFNNRSKSKKRPRLNNNKGLLGTLMSDKEEEDKKKKKLPRRIRRRIELRKNPESGFSTSGDGTKRLRIHLWLAKRFSMSKLWGYYLPLGLPGRGKGSRALLKWYKHGALIHDASYNTAVQLEGLFVVNLENGFGAYPWR
;
A
#
# COMPACT_ATOMS: atom_id res chain seq x y z
N MET A 1 -7.12 22.23 94.39
CA MET A 1 -6.44 21.96 93.09
C MET A 1 -6.95 20.65 92.53
N LEU A 2 -7.83 20.66 91.54
CA LEU A 2 -8.25 19.46 90.81
C LEU A 2 -7.79 19.61 89.35
N ARG A 3 -6.83 18.78 88.95
CA ARG A 3 -6.25 18.78 87.60
C ARG A 3 -7.19 18.00 86.67
N GLU A 4 -7.83 18.68 85.73
CA GLU A 4 -8.53 18.04 84.63
C GLU A 4 -7.54 17.24 83.76
N ARG A 5 -7.81 15.95 83.58
CA ARG A 5 -7.02 15.09 82.71
C ARG A 5 -7.48 15.31 81.26
N ARG A 6 -6.68 16.02 80.46
CA ARG A 6 -6.85 16.07 78.99
C ARG A 6 -6.70 14.67 78.39
N ILE A 7 -7.80 14.12 77.91
CA ILE A 7 -7.82 12.88 77.12
C ILE A 7 -7.19 13.20 75.75
N LYS A 8 -6.02 12.63 75.48
CA LYS A 8 -5.37 12.72 74.15
C LYS A 8 -6.16 11.84 73.18
N LYS A 9 -6.73 12.43 72.12
CA LYS A 9 -7.31 11.67 71.00
C LYS A 9 -6.18 10.89 70.30
N ILE A 10 -6.27 9.57 70.34
CA ILE A 10 -5.34 8.67 69.65
C ILE A 10 -5.64 8.77 68.14
N PRO A 11 -4.62 8.89 67.26
CA PRO A 11 -4.85 8.93 65.83
C PRO A 11 -5.33 7.57 65.37
N THR A 12 -6.43 7.55 64.61
CA THR A 12 -6.93 6.36 63.92
C THR A 12 -5.93 5.98 62.84
N TYR A 13 -4.93 5.17 63.18
CA TYR A 13 -4.16 4.43 62.19
C TYR A 13 -5.17 3.64 61.37
N ALA A 14 -5.23 3.90 60.07
CA ALA A 14 -6.13 3.23 59.15
C ALA A 14 -5.94 1.72 59.33
N LEU A 15 -6.96 1.07 59.92
CA LEU A 15 -6.96 -0.38 60.08
C LEU A 15 -6.75 -0.99 58.69
N PRO A 16 -5.83 -1.96 58.53
CA PRO A 16 -5.71 -2.68 57.27
C PRO A 16 -7.10 -3.25 56.93
N PRO A 17 -7.55 -3.09 55.68
CA PRO A 17 -8.93 -3.41 55.33
C PRO A 17 -9.26 -4.85 55.75
N PRO A 18 -10.39 -5.07 56.45
CA PRO A 18 -10.70 -6.34 57.05
C PRO A 18 -11.00 -7.37 55.96
N GLY A 19 -10.02 -8.22 55.66
CA GLY A 19 -10.15 -9.35 54.74
C GLY A 19 -10.32 -8.95 53.27
N VAL A 20 -9.56 -9.60 52.38
CA VAL A 20 -9.81 -9.50 50.94
C VAL A 20 -11.16 -10.16 50.65
N LYS A 21 -12.10 -9.41 50.05
CA LYS A 21 -13.36 -9.96 49.56
C LYS A 21 -13.08 -10.87 48.36
N VAL A 22 -12.88 -12.15 48.62
CA VAL A 22 -12.46 -13.16 47.63
C VAL A 22 -13.41 -13.21 46.43
N GLN A 23 -14.73 -13.15 46.65
CA GLN A 23 -15.72 -13.12 45.58
C GLN A 23 -15.56 -11.87 44.69
N ALA A 24 -15.48 -10.68 45.28
CA ALA A 24 -15.28 -9.44 44.52
C ALA A 24 -13.97 -9.45 43.71
N PHE A 25 -12.90 -10.03 44.26
CA PHE A 25 -11.64 -10.20 43.56
C PHE A 25 -11.77 -11.19 42.39
N ALA A 26 -12.39 -12.34 42.61
CA ALA A 26 -12.63 -13.35 41.57
C ALA A 26 -13.51 -12.80 40.44
N GLU A 27 -14.57 -12.08 40.78
CA GLU A 27 -15.47 -11.42 39.83
C GLU A 27 -14.74 -10.34 39.01
N SER A 28 -13.86 -9.54 39.64
CA SER A 28 -13.04 -8.57 38.89
C SER A 28 -12.03 -9.23 37.96
N ARG A 29 -11.48 -10.39 38.35
CA ARG A 29 -10.41 -11.08 37.63
C ARG A 29 -10.92 -11.96 36.49
N ALA A 30 -12.15 -12.47 36.60
CA ALA A 30 -12.79 -13.32 35.61
C ALA A 30 -12.82 -12.72 34.18
N PRO A 31 -13.33 -11.48 33.94
CA PRO A 31 -13.36 -10.90 32.59
C PRO A 31 -11.97 -10.57 32.05
N GLU A 32 -11.01 -10.23 32.91
CA GLU A 32 -9.62 -10.00 32.50
C GLU A 32 -8.98 -11.28 31.97
N LEU A 33 -9.12 -12.39 32.71
CA LEU A 33 -8.60 -13.69 32.33
C LEU A 33 -9.31 -14.23 31.09
N GLN A 34 -10.63 -14.04 30.97
CA GLN A 34 -11.39 -14.41 29.77
C GLN A 34 -10.94 -13.61 28.54
N SER A 35 -10.75 -12.29 28.68
CA SER A 35 -10.27 -11.43 27.60
C SER A 35 -8.86 -11.81 27.17
N LEU A 36 -7.95 -12.00 28.14
CA LEU A 36 -6.59 -12.45 27.90
C LEU A 36 -6.59 -13.81 27.19
N HIS A 37 -7.36 -14.77 27.68
CA HIS A 37 -7.48 -16.10 27.09
C HIS A 37 -8.04 -16.02 25.66
N SER A 38 -9.04 -15.18 25.39
CA SER A 38 -9.58 -14.97 24.03
C SER A 38 -8.53 -14.42 23.06
N VAL A 39 -7.77 -13.40 23.48
CA VAL A 39 -6.71 -12.78 22.67
C VAL A 39 -5.56 -13.76 22.44
N ILE A 40 -5.17 -14.53 23.46
CA ILE A 40 -4.08 -15.49 23.35
C ILE A 40 -4.52 -16.71 22.54
N SER A 41 -5.71 -17.27 22.78
CA SER A 41 -6.28 -18.41 22.05
C SER A 41 -6.37 -18.13 20.54
N SER A 42 -6.88 -16.95 20.15
CA SER A 42 -6.90 -16.55 18.73
C SER A 42 -5.51 -16.41 18.07
N ARG A 43 -4.44 -16.33 18.89
CA ARG A 43 -3.04 -16.27 18.45
C ARG A 43 -2.28 -17.60 18.62
N LEU A 44 -2.74 -18.48 19.51
CA LEU A 44 -2.09 -19.73 19.93
C LEU A 44 -2.29 -20.90 18.98
N ASP A 45 -3.10 -20.78 17.93
CA ASP A 45 -3.32 -21.82 16.89
C ASP A 45 -2.04 -22.19 16.10
N ASN A 46 -0.83 -21.91 16.62
CA ASN A 46 0.47 -21.92 15.93
C ASN A 46 0.42 -21.18 14.58
N ASN A 47 -0.64 -20.39 14.41
CA ASN A 47 -1.04 -19.74 13.20
C ASN A 47 -0.50 -18.33 13.28
N PHE A 48 0.81 -18.20 13.51
CA PHE A 48 1.59 -16.97 13.31
C PHE A 48 1.59 -16.52 11.84
N LYS A 49 0.59 -16.92 11.07
CA LYS A 49 0.35 -16.45 9.73
C LYS A 49 0.06 -14.97 9.84
N SER A 50 1.06 -14.17 9.48
CA SER A 50 0.92 -12.75 9.16
C SER A 50 -0.43 -12.44 8.50
N GLN A 51 -0.99 -11.26 8.78
CA GLN A 51 -2.25 -10.80 8.18
C GLN A 51 -2.34 -11.19 6.70
N GLN A 52 -3.48 -11.68 6.23
CA GLN A 52 -3.60 -12.27 4.89
C GLN A 52 -3.07 -11.36 3.77
N ASN A 53 -3.28 -10.04 3.89
CA ASN A 53 -2.77 -9.02 2.98
C ASN A 53 -1.23 -8.88 2.95
N LYS A 54 -0.53 -9.31 4.00
CA LYS A 54 0.93 -9.28 4.13
C LYS A 54 1.59 -10.60 3.71
N ARG A 55 0.80 -11.65 3.49
CA ARG A 55 1.31 -12.97 3.09
C ARG A 55 1.89 -12.94 1.68
N ARG A 56 3.02 -13.60 1.48
CA ARG A 56 3.63 -13.85 0.16
C ARG A 56 4.02 -15.32 0.09
N ARG A 57 3.55 -16.06 -0.91
CA ARG A 57 3.88 -17.49 -1.08
C ARG A 57 5.38 -17.74 -1.30
N THR A 58 6.12 -16.74 -1.78
CA THR A 58 7.55 -16.84 -2.06
C THR A 58 8.47 -16.68 -0.84
N THR A 59 7.93 -16.49 0.37
CA THR A 59 8.74 -16.33 1.60
C THR A 59 9.49 -17.59 2.00
N GLY A 60 9.05 -18.79 1.55
CA GLY A 60 9.76 -20.04 1.82
C GLY A 60 11.01 -20.24 0.94
N PHE A 61 10.94 -19.81 -0.32
CA PHE A 61 12.06 -19.95 -1.28
C PHE A 61 13.11 -18.85 -1.11
N ASN A 62 12.68 -17.62 -0.79
CA ASN A 62 13.56 -16.48 -0.58
C ASN A 62 13.54 -16.03 0.88
N ASN A 63 14.40 -16.63 1.71
CA ASN A 63 14.61 -16.20 3.10
C ASN A 63 15.18 -14.76 3.24
N ARG A 64 15.48 -14.06 2.13
CA ARG A 64 15.89 -12.65 2.12
C ARG A 64 14.86 -11.71 2.75
N SER A 65 13.55 -12.01 2.65
CA SER A 65 12.53 -11.14 3.25
C SER A 65 12.42 -11.29 4.77
N LYS A 66 12.92 -12.39 5.35
CA LYS A 66 12.97 -12.63 6.80
C LYS A 66 14.19 -11.96 7.46
N SER A 67 15.25 -11.64 6.70
CA SER A 67 16.47 -11.02 7.25
C SER A 67 16.45 -9.48 7.22
N LYS A 68 15.32 -8.85 7.55
CA LYS A 68 15.26 -7.37 7.71
C LYS A 68 16.12 -6.83 8.87
N LYS A 69 16.75 -7.71 9.68
CA LYS A 69 17.60 -7.34 10.82
C LYS A 69 19.07 -7.72 10.71
N ARG A 70 19.54 -8.26 9.58
CA ARG A 70 20.99 -8.49 9.39
C ARG A 70 21.37 -8.09 7.97
N PRO A 71 22.13 -6.99 7.77
CA PRO A 71 22.76 -6.75 6.48
C PRO A 71 23.74 -7.91 6.29
N ARG A 72 23.41 -8.83 5.39
CA ARG A 72 24.44 -9.76 4.92
C ARG A 72 25.44 -8.91 4.16
N LEU A 73 26.66 -8.87 4.71
CA LEU A 73 27.84 -8.36 4.03
C LEU A 73 27.82 -8.89 2.59
N ASN A 74 27.85 -7.96 1.64
CA ASN A 74 27.72 -8.19 0.21
C ASN A 74 28.77 -9.21 -0.28
N ASN A 75 28.37 -10.46 -0.50
CA ASN A 75 29.07 -11.38 -1.43
C ASN A 75 28.61 -11.15 -2.87
N ASN A 76 28.53 -9.89 -3.30
CA ASN A 76 28.31 -9.50 -4.69
C ASN A 76 29.39 -8.50 -5.12
N LYS A 77 30.66 -8.91 -5.01
CA LYS A 77 31.79 -8.26 -5.71
C LYS A 77 31.93 -8.71 -7.18
N GLY A 78 30.87 -9.25 -7.80
CA GLY A 78 30.99 -9.92 -9.11
C GLY A 78 30.15 -9.35 -10.26
N LEU A 79 29.39 -8.25 -10.09
CA LEU A 79 28.47 -7.81 -11.15
C LEU A 79 28.37 -6.29 -11.37
N LEU A 80 29.33 -5.52 -10.86
CA LEU A 80 29.37 -4.06 -11.03
C LEU A 80 30.68 -3.56 -11.66
N GLY A 81 31.53 -4.47 -12.19
CA GLY A 81 32.86 -4.14 -12.71
C GLY A 81 33.04 -4.20 -14.23
N THR A 82 31.99 -4.35 -15.04
CA THR A 82 32.15 -4.59 -16.50
C THR A 82 31.29 -3.65 -17.35
N LEU A 83 31.09 -2.41 -16.91
CA LEU A 83 30.42 -1.38 -17.71
C LEU A 83 31.22 -0.07 -17.79
N MET A 84 32.53 -0.12 -17.49
CA MET A 84 33.47 0.98 -17.70
C MET A 84 34.75 0.39 -18.30
N SER A 85 34.70 0.05 -19.58
CA SER A 85 35.89 -0.11 -20.40
C SER A 85 35.51 0.38 -21.79
N ASP A 86 35.69 1.68 -21.98
CA ASP A 86 35.86 2.27 -23.30
C ASP A 86 37.01 1.53 -23.98
N LYS A 87 36.79 1.13 -25.24
CA LYS A 87 37.60 0.24 -26.13
C LYS A 87 36.94 -1.11 -26.38
N GLU A 88 35.87 -1.10 -27.18
CA GLU A 88 35.45 -2.19 -28.08
C GLU A 88 34.28 -1.66 -28.93
N GLU A 89 34.51 -0.48 -29.51
CA GLU A 89 33.72 0.10 -30.60
C GLU A 89 34.08 -0.69 -31.87
N GLU A 90 33.28 -1.69 -32.24
CA GLU A 90 32.84 -2.00 -33.63
C GLU A 90 32.24 -3.42 -33.77
N ASP A 91 32.59 -4.41 -32.94
CA ASP A 91 32.20 -5.82 -33.18
C ASP A 91 30.98 -6.36 -32.39
N LYS A 92 30.36 -5.57 -31.51
CA LYS A 92 29.22 -6.02 -30.67
C LYS A 92 27.83 -5.83 -31.30
N LYS A 93 27.73 -5.62 -32.61
CA LYS A 93 26.45 -5.39 -33.31
C LYS A 93 25.43 -6.56 -33.31
N LYS A 94 25.69 -7.73 -32.70
CA LYS A 94 24.76 -8.89 -32.84
C LYS A 94 24.40 -9.71 -31.59
N LYS A 95 24.91 -9.44 -30.39
CA LYS A 95 24.41 -10.15 -29.18
C LYS A 95 23.18 -9.45 -28.62
N LYS A 96 22.00 -9.85 -29.10
CA LYS A 96 20.70 -9.40 -28.58
C LYS A 96 20.71 -9.59 -27.06
N LEU A 97 20.57 -8.49 -26.31
CA LEU A 97 20.45 -8.54 -24.86
C LEU A 97 19.38 -9.57 -24.45
N PRO A 98 19.58 -10.31 -23.33
CA PRO A 98 18.60 -11.25 -22.82
C PRO A 98 17.20 -10.62 -22.75
N ARG A 99 16.18 -11.37 -23.15
CA ARG A 99 14.79 -10.90 -23.25
C ARG A 99 14.32 -10.16 -22.00
N ARG A 100 14.72 -10.64 -20.82
CA ARG A 100 14.39 -10.02 -19.52
C ARG A 100 14.92 -8.60 -19.37
N ILE A 101 16.15 -8.36 -19.82
CA ILE A 101 16.82 -7.05 -19.75
C ILE A 101 16.16 -6.11 -20.77
N ARG A 102 15.99 -6.57 -22.01
CA ARG A 102 15.30 -5.83 -23.07
C ARG A 102 13.90 -5.36 -22.65
N ARG A 103 13.05 -6.27 -22.14
CA ARG A 103 11.70 -5.92 -21.69
C ARG A 103 11.70 -4.99 -20.47
N ARG A 104 12.67 -5.11 -19.56
CA ARG A 104 12.77 -4.21 -18.41
C ARG A 104 13.05 -2.78 -18.86
N ILE A 105 13.95 -2.61 -19.82
CA ILE A 105 14.28 -1.29 -20.38
C ILE A 105 13.06 -0.72 -21.10
N GLU A 106 12.46 -1.50 -22.00
CA GLU A 106 11.24 -1.10 -22.74
C GLU A 106 10.11 -0.64 -21.81
N LEU A 107 9.80 -1.41 -20.77
CA LEU A 107 8.72 -1.11 -19.83
C LEU A 107 9.01 0.07 -18.88
N ARG A 108 10.28 0.49 -18.75
CA ARG A 108 10.68 1.65 -17.94
C ARG A 108 10.79 2.93 -18.77
N LYS A 109 10.83 2.82 -20.10
CA LYS A 109 10.87 3.97 -20.99
C LYS A 109 9.48 4.60 -21.02
N ASN A 110 9.33 5.73 -20.35
CA ASN A 110 8.20 6.63 -20.55
C ASN A 110 8.68 7.79 -21.43
N PRO A 111 7.99 8.10 -22.53
CA PRO A 111 8.29 9.30 -23.30
C PRO A 111 7.98 10.55 -22.47
N GLU A 112 8.65 11.67 -22.77
CA GLU A 112 8.42 12.95 -22.09
C GLU A 112 6.99 13.45 -22.32
N SER A 113 6.52 13.34 -23.57
CA SER A 113 5.17 13.64 -24.01
C SER A 113 4.39 12.37 -24.39
N GLY A 114 3.09 12.35 -24.11
CA GLY A 114 2.20 11.24 -24.46
C GLY A 114 2.36 9.96 -23.62
N PHE A 115 1.99 8.83 -24.23
CA PHE A 115 1.95 7.49 -23.62
C PHE A 115 2.84 6.52 -24.38
N SER A 116 3.47 5.58 -23.66
CA SER A 116 4.18 4.48 -24.32
C SER A 116 3.18 3.49 -24.92
N THR A 117 3.46 2.99 -26.13
CA THR A 117 2.60 2.03 -26.82
C THR A 117 3.22 0.63 -26.80
N SER A 118 2.36 -0.39 -26.67
CA SER A 118 2.70 -1.77 -26.98
C SER A 118 2.76 -1.97 -28.51
N GLY A 119 3.33 -3.10 -28.96
CA GLY A 119 3.39 -3.44 -30.39
C GLY A 119 2.03 -3.67 -31.06
N ASP A 120 0.95 -3.77 -30.28
CA ASP A 120 -0.44 -3.84 -30.74
C ASP A 120 -1.13 -2.46 -30.81
N GLY A 121 -0.38 -1.37 -30.61
CA GLY A 121 -0.90 0.00 -30.60
C GLY A 121 -1.58 0.41 -29.30
N THR A 122 -1.75 -0.50 -28.33
CA THR A 122 -2.40 -0.15 -27.06
C THR A 122 -1.48 0.69 -26.17
N LYS A 123 -2.02 1.80 -25.67
CA LYS A 123 -1.31 2.78 -24.85
C LYS A 123 -1.19 2.30 -23.40
N ARG A 124 -0.05 2.59 -22.78
CA ARG A 124 0.27 2.33 -21.38
C ARG A 124 0.28 3.65 -20.62
N LEU A 125 -0.45 3.70 -19.51
CA LEU A 125 -0.41 4.85 -18.58
C LEU A 125 1.03 5.06 -18.05
N ARG A 126 1.34 6.28 -17.58
CA ARG A 126 2.68 6.60 -17.05
C ARG A 126 3.08 5.70 -15.88
N ILE A 127 2.13 5.32 -15.03
CA ILE A 127 2.36 4.39 -13.90
C ILE A 127 1.99 2.93 -14.22
N HIS A 128 1.85 2.57 -15.50
CA HIS A 128 1.39 1.25 -15.94
C HIS A 128 2.16 0.10 -15.28
N LEU A 129 3.48 0.22 -15.12
CA LEU A 129 4.30 -0.82 -14.51
C LEU A 129 3.94 -1.10 -13.05
N TRP A 130 3.55 -0.05 -12.30
CA TRP A 130 3.08 -0.18 -10.94
C TRP A 130 1.70 -0.85 -10.89
N LEU A 131 0.79 -0.42 -11.77
CA LEU A 131 -0.56 -0.96 -11.88
C LEU A 131 -0.55 -2.43 -12.29
N ALA A 132 0.16 -2.78 -13.36
CA ALA A 132 0.24 -4.14 -13.90
C ALA A 132 0.83 -5.16 -12.92
N LYS A 133 1.63 -4.72 -11.95
CA LYS A 133 2.16 -5.57 -10.89
C LYS A 133 1.13 -5.91 -9.80
N ARG A 134 0.10 -5.09 -9.65
CA ARG A 134 -0.83 -5.14 -8.50
C ARG A 134 -2.27 -5.41 -8.91
N PHE A 135 -2.64 -5.13 -10.15
CA PHE A 135 -3.99 -5.23 -10.67
C PHE A 135 -4.03 -6.13 -11.90
N SER A 136 -5.20 -6.71 -12.16
CA SER A 136 -5.51 -7.32 -13.46
C SER A 136 -5.70 -6.21 -14.49
N MET A 137 -4.84 -6.18 -15.50
CA MET A 137 -4.89 -5.21 -16.58
C MET A 137 -5.78 -5.72 -17.71
N SER A 138 -6.65 -4.86 -18.25
CA SER A 138 -7.47 -5.13 -19.42
C SER A 138 -7.27 -4.05 -20.47
N LYS A 139 -7.50 -4.41 -21.73
CA LYS A 139 -7.50 -3.45 -22.84
C LYS A 139 -8.88 -2.83 -22.96
N LEU A 140 -8.97 -1.52 -22.78
CA LEU A 140 -10.21 -0.74 -22.91
C LEU A 140 -9.88 0.60 -23.57
N TRP A 141 -10.67 0.99 -24.58
CA TRP A 141 -10.57 2.29 -25.26
C TRP A 141 -9.15 2.63 -25.75
N GLY A 142 -8.40 1.61 -26.20
CA GLY A 142 -7.01 1.78 -26.65
C GLY A 142 -5.96 1.89 -25.54
N TYR A 143 -6.32 1.71 -24.27
CA TYR A 143 -5.41 1.74 -23.12
C TYR A 143 -5.39 0.42 -22.34
N TYR A 144 -4.30 0.14 -21.64
CA TYR A 144 -4.29 -0.86 -20.57
C TYR A 144 -4.73 -0.23 -19.25
N LEU A 145 -5.92 -0.61 -18.78
CA LEU A 145 -6.52 -0.10 -17.55
C LEU A 145 -6.58 -1.16 -16.43
N PRO A 146 -6.43 -0.76 -15.16
CA PRO A 146 -6.56 -1.65 -14.01
C PRO A 146 -8.05 -1.86 -13.66
N LEU A 147 -8.62 -3.03 -13.97
CA LEU A 147 -10.04 -3.30 -13.66
C LEU A 147 -10.28 -3.92 -12.28
N GLY A 148 -9.26 -4.47 -11.63
CA GLY A 148 -9.48 -5.14 -10.35
C GLY A 148 -8.23 -5.74 -9.75
N LEU A 149 -8.35 -6.20 -8.50
CA LEU A 149 -7.27 -6.91 -7.83
C LEU A 149 -7.18 -8.35 -8.35
N PRO A 150 -5.97 -8.93 -8.40
CA PRO A 150 -5.78 -10.33 -8.75
C PRO A 150 -6.42 -11.25 -7.69
N GLY A 151 -7.15 -12.27 -8.14
CA GLY A 151 -7.77 -13.28 -7.28
C GLY A 151 -9.30 -13.30 -7.35
N ARG A 152 -9.91 -14.21 -6.59
CA ARG A 152 -11.38 -14.35 -6.52
C ARG A 152 -11.99 -13.14 -5.81
N GLY A 153 -13.06 -12.59 -6.37
CA GLY A 153 -13.85 -11.49 -5.77
C GLY A 153 -13.33 -10.06 -6.00
N LYS A 154 -12.24 -9.86 -6.76
CA LYS A 154 -11.69 -8.57 -7.26
C LYS A 154 -11.50 -7.42 -6.23
N GLY A 155 -11.75 -7.65 -4.95
CA GLY A 155 -11.58 -6.69 -3.86
C GLY A 155 -12.67 -5.64 -3.71
N SER A 156 -13.87 -5.82 -4.29
CA SER A 156 -14.94 -4.79 -4.28
C SER A 156 -15.34 -4.34 -2.87
N ARG A 157 -15.53 -5.28 -1.93
CA ARG A 157 -15.85 -4.96 -0.52
C ARG A 157 -14.74 -4.19 0.17
N ALA A 158 -13.49 -4.52 -0.12
CA ALA A 158 -12.35 -3.81 0.44
C ALA A 158 -12.29 -2.38 -0.12
N LEU A 159 -12.52 -2.22 -1.43
CA LEU A 159 -12.57 -0.92 -2.09
C LEU A 159 -13.69 -0.04 -1.51
N LEU A 160 -14.91 -0.57 -1.36
CA LEU A 160 -16.04 0.15 -0.77
C LEU A 160 -15.78 0.54 0.69
N LYS A 161 -15.15 -0.35 1.48
CA LYS A 161 -14.74 -0.02 2.85
C LYS A 161 -13.76 1.15 2.89
N TRP A 162 -12.74 1.15 2.03
CA TRP A 162 -11.77 2.24 1.94
C TRP A 162 -12.37 3.52 1.38
N TYR A 163 -13.33 3.43 0.46
CA TYR A 163 -14.07 4.57 -0.03
C TYR A 163 -14.90 5.24 1.08
N LYS A 164 -15.53 4.45 1.96
CA LYS A 164 -16.39 4.98 3.04
C LYS A 164 -15.61 5.45 4.28
N HIS A 165 -14.48 4.82 4.60
CA HIS A 165 -13.78 5.01 5.88
C HIS A 165 -12.30 5.39 5.73
N GLY A 166 -11.83 5.69 4.53
CA GLY A 166 -10.43 6.02 4.28
C GLY A 166 -10.25 6.78 2.97
N ALA A 167 -9.10 6.58 2.32
CA ALA A 167 -8.77 7.26 1.07
C ALA A 167 -8.48 6.26 -0.05
N LEU A 168 -8.90 6.62 -1.26
CA LEU A 168 -8.64 5.88 -2.49
C LEU A 168 -8.15 6.83 -3.57
N ILE A 169 -7.10 6.42 -4.29
CA ILE A 169 -6.52 7.18 -5.41
C ILE A 169 -6.69 6.34 -6.67
N HIS A 170 -7.20 6.96 -7.73
CA HIS A 170 -7.27 6.37 -9.06
C HIS A 170 -6.45 7.22 -10.04
N ASP A 171 -5.83 6.56 -11.01
CA ASP A 171 -5.15 7.25 -12.11
C ASP A 171 -6.12 7.42 -13.28
N ALA A 172 -6.44 8.67 -13.60
CA ALA A 172 -7.36 9.07 -14.66
C ALA A 172 -6.64 9.68 -15.87
N SER A 173 -5.31 9.49 -15.99
CA SER A 173 -4.50 10.17 -17.00
C SER A 173 -4.90 9.84 -18.45
N TYR A 174 -5.72 8.82 -18.68
CA TYR A 174 -6.30 8.54 -19.99
C TYR A 174 -7.35 9.57 -20.46
N ASN A 175 -7.86 10.41 -19.55
CA ASN A 175 -8.74 11.52 -19.91
C ASN A 175 -7.92 12.63 -20.57
N THR A 176 -8.28 12.98 -21.81
CA THR A 176 -7.65 14.08 -22.55
C THR A 176 -8.60 15.25 -22.56
N ALA A 177 -8.15 16.41 -22.08
CA ALA A 177 -8.89 17.66 -22.21
C ALA A 177 -8.67 18.23 -23.61
N VAL A 178 -9.75 18.72 -24.23
CA VAL A 178 -9.69 19.45 -25.51
C VAL A 178 -9.88 20.93 -25.17
N GLN A 179 -8.86 21.73 -25.46
CA GLN A 179 -8.93 23.18 -25.33
C GLN A 179 -9.47 23.74 -26.66
N LEU A 180 -10.61 24.41 -26.58
CA LEU A 180 -11.20 25.12 -27.71
C LEU A 180 -10.87 26.60 -27.57
N GLU A 181 -10.21 27.14 -28.57
CA GLU A 181 -9.91 28.57 -28.66
C GLU A 181 -10.71 29.16 -29.81
N GLY A 182 -11.30 30.33 -29.57
CA GLY A 182 -12.09 31.03 -30.55
C GLY A 182 -12.30 32.48 -30.14
N LEU A 183 -12.51 33.36 -31.12
CA LEU A 183 -12.93 34.73 -30.87
C LEU A 183 -14.40 34.72 -30.41
N PHE A 184 -14.66 35.34 -29.27
CA PHE A 184 -16.02 35.59 -28.80
C PHE A 184 -16.61 36.73 -29.65
N VAL A 185 -17.27 36.39 -30.75
CA VAL A 185 -18.03 37.37 -31.55
C VAL A 185 -19.39 37.53 -30.88
N VAL A 186 -19.54 38.59 -30.09
CA VAL A 186 -20.84 38.99 -29.54
C VAL A 186 -21.65 39.62 -30.69
N ASN A 187 -22.47 38.82 -31.37
CA ASN A 187 -23.53 39.37 -32.20
C ASN A 187 -24.62 39.89 -31.25
N LEU A 188 -24.67 41.21 -31.07
CA LEU A 188 -25.64 41.91 -30.21
C LEU A 188 -27.10 41.73 -30.68
N GLU A 189 -27.34 41.17 -31.87
CA GLU A 189 -28.68 41.06 -32.45
C GLU A 189 -29.38 39.72 -32.18
N ASN A 190 -28.64 38.64 -31.87
CA ASN A 190 -29.24 37.33 -31.63
C ASN A 190 -28.64 36.72 -30.36
N GLY A 191 -29.39 36.79 -29.26
CA GLY A 191 -29.06 36.12 -28.01
C GLY A 191 -28.75 34.65 -28.26
N PHE A 192 -27.58 34.22 -27.78
CA PHE A 192 -26.94 32.91 -27.93
C PHE A 192 -26.35 32.62 -29.32
N GLY A 193 -25.03 32.83 -29.40
CA GLY A 193 -24.18 32.61 -30.57
C GLY A 193 -24.16 31.16 -31.04
N ALA A 194 -24.61 30.96 -32.28
CA ALA A 194 -24.34 29.77 -33.06
C ALA A 194 -23.00 29.93 -33.79
N TYR A 195 -22.08 28.99 -33.57
CA TYR A 195 -20.88 28.88 -34.41
C TYR A 195 -21.24 28.11 -35.69
N PRO A 196 -20.91 28.62 -36.89
CA PRO A 196 -21.08 27.87 -38.12
C PRO A 196 -19.92 26.86 -38.27
N TRP A 197 -20.21 25.57 -38.14
CA TRP A 197 -19.28 24.51 -38.54
C TRP A 197 -19.29 24.39 -40.07
N ARG A 198 -18.13 24.57 -40.71
CA ARG A 198 -17.89 24.20 -42.12
C ARG A 198 -17.23 22.83 -42.17
#